data_AF-A0A947HSG7-F1
#
_entry.id   AF-A0A947HSG7-F1
#
_cell.length_a   1.000
_cell.length_b   1.000
_cell.length_c   1.000
_cell.angle_alpha   90.00
_cell.angle_beta   90.00
_cell.angle_gamma   90.00
#
_symmetry.space_group_name_H-M   'P 1'
#
loop_
_entity.id
_entity.type
_entity.pdbx_description
1 polymer ?
#
loop_
_entity_poly.entity_id
_entity_poly.type
_entity_poly.pdbx_seq_one_letter_code
_entity_poly.pdbx_strand_id
1 'polypeptide(L)'
;MRPVEPAHGDASHVVSPFKDQEPGGLRGFLHRHHDKLWWLHSFYALGLGVLIMFFAQKGYEQAKWLLATVLGLWFVIVLFYRIFGAAPTPPPKEAKVHARIGFFVMTYVMKNLYQGMLFFLLPFYWRSTTFGSPNQWFLLSLSILAVLATLDVVFDRYLMRYRVLSAAYFFVTLFSAVNLALPAFAPALGPRASLVIASFLGLVGYLSLHLRAAALRVRDLRLKILLLSALAVGLSVLASPVIPPVPYYILPRSGIGPSIVNGHALSASYDLIHESELRDLVALTSVMSPSQELEGFRHVWRRDGRLFRELTPGLGWHSSQPNAVFLTSRIARKDLPKNPAGEWTVDVVTSDDRVVGSVRCTVFQ
;
A
#
# COMPACT_ATOMS: atom_id res chain seq x y z
N MET A 1 88.16 28.92 35.60
CA MET A 1 89.37 28.28 35.03
C MET A 1 88.96 26.95 34.44
N ARG A 2 89.08 26.86 33.11
CA ARG A 2 89.19 25.71 32.18
C ARG A 2 88.48 24.35 32.42
N PRO A 3 88.22 23.63 31.31
CA PRO A 3 87.07 22.76 31.07
C PRO A 3 87.48 21.27 31.02
N VAL A 4 86.49 20.36 30.89
CA VAL A 4 86.67 19.07 30.20
C VAL A 4 85.35 18.68 29.52
N GLU A 5 85.43 18.47 28.22
CA GLU A 5 84.45 17.83 27.31
C GLU A 5 84.98 16.40 26.98
N PRO A 6 84.32 15.57 26.14
CA PRO A 6 83.08 14.81 26.27
C PRO A 6 83.33 13.27 26.31
N ALA A 7 82.28 12.45 26.51
CA ALA A 7 82.31 11.05 26.08
C ALA A 7 80.92 10.51 25.68
N HIS A 8 80.93 9.78 24.57
CA HIS A 8 79.87 9.12 23.82
C HIS A 8 78.95 8.13 24.58
N GLY A 9 77.78 7.87 23.96
CA GLY A 9 76.93 6.69 24.15
C GLY A 9 75.71 7.02 25.02
N ASP A 10 74.47 6.72 24.69
CA ASP A 10 73.95 5.62 23.90
C ASP A 10 72.52 6.00 23.44
N ALA A 11 72.18 5.61 22.21
CA ALA A 11 70.87 5.80 21.63
C ALA A 11 70.09 4.50 21.82
N SER A 12 69.25 4.41 22.85
CA SER A 12 68.37 3.24 23.00
C SER A 12 67.13 3.51 23.87
N HIS A 13 65.97 3.35 23.23
CA HIS A 13 64.65 2.99 23.79
C HIS A 13 63.88 3.99 24.68
N VAL A 14 63.08 4.86 24.05
CA VAL A 14 61.79 5.29 24.61
C VAL A 14 60.69 4.42 24.01
N VAL A 15 60.22 3.46 24.81
CA VAL A 15 59.06 2.61 24.51
C VAL A 15 57.79 3.46 24.57
N SER A 16 57.10 3.60 23.43
CA SER A 16 55.78 4.22 23.33
C SER A 16 54.71 3.20 23.74
N PRO A 17 53.81 3.47 24.71
CA PRO A 17 52.77 2.54 25.11
C PRO A 17 51.49 2.82 24.33
N PHE A 18 51.52 2.64 23.01
CA PHE A 18 50.30 2.47 22.22
C PHE A 18 50.33 1.08 21.59
N LYS A 19 49.95 0.11 22.43
CA LYS A 19 49.64 -1.24 21.99
C LYS A 19 48.38 -1.15 21.13
N ASP A 20 48.56 -1.35 19.83
CA ASP A 20 47.49 -1.62 18.87
C ASP A 20 46.60 -2.72 19.43
N GLN A 21 45.43 -2.35 19.95
CA GLN A 21 44.37 -3.29 20.25
C GLN A 21 43.68 -3.61 18.93
N GLU A 22 43.98 -4.78 18.38
CA GLU A 22 43.25 -5.38 17.29
C GLU A 22 41.73 -5.30 17.54
N PRO A 23 40.92 -4.80 16.59
CA PRO A 23 39.47 -4.89 16.71
C PRO A 23 39.06 -6.35 16.53
N GLY A 24 38.73 -7.00 17.64
CA GLY A 24 38.33 -8.40 17.72
C GLY A 24 37.38 -8.87 16.61
N GLY A 25 37.61 -10.12 16.18
CA GLY A 25 37.17 -10.74 14.94
C GLY A 25 35.69 -10.65 14.57
N LEU A 26 34.78 -10.27 15.47
CA LEU A 26 33.37 -10.04 15.13
C LEU A 26 33.15 -8.74 14.34
N ARG A 27 33.85 -7.65 14.68
CA ARG A 27 33.72 -6.35 14.00
C ARG A 27 34.38 -6.36 12.62
N GLY A 28 35.57 -6.99 12.51
CA GLY A 28 36.27 -7.15 11.24
C GLY A 28 35.63 -8.17 10.29
N PHE A 29 34.85 -9.12 10.81
CA PHE A 29 34.05 -10.05 10.01
C PHE A 29 32.75 -9.42 9.51
N LEU A 30 32.04 -8.64 10.35
CA LEU A 30 30.86 -7.86 9.96
C LEU A 30 31.18 -6.82 8.89
N HIS A 31 32.33 -6.14 8.98
CA HIS A 31 32.73 -5.15 7.97
C HIS A 31 33.04 -5.78 6.61
N ARG A 32 33.62 -6.99 6.59
CA ARG A 32 33.94 -7.72 5.35
C ARG A 32 32.74 -8.37 4.67
N HIS A 33 31.65 -8.59 5.41
CA HIS A 33 30.44 -9.26 4.88
C HIS A 33 29.22 -8.34 4.82
N HIS A 34 29.37 -7.06 5.14
CA HIS A 34 28.30 -6.07 5.11
C HIS A 34 27.61 -6.01 3.74
N ASP A 35 28.39 -6.01 2.65
CA ASP A 35 27.84 -5.93 1.29
C ASP A 35 27.12 -7.23 0.87
N LYS A 36 27.61 -8.39 1.34
CA LYS A 36 26.95 -9.69 1.10
C LYS A 36 25.66 -9.83 1.91
N LEU A 37 25.64 -9.35 3.15
CA LEU A 37 24.45 -9.32 4.01
C LEU A 37 23.40 -8.35 3.46
N TRP A 38 23.82 -7.20 2.92
CA TRP A 38 22.93 -6.22 2.32
C TRP A 38 22.32 -6.72 0.99
N TRP A 39 23.13 -7.41 0.16
CA TRP A 39 22.62 -8.07 -1.04
C TRP A 39 21.69 -9.24 -0.70
N LEU A 40 22.03 -10.05 0.31
CA LEU A 40 21.19 -11.14 0.81
C LEU A 40 19.84 -10.63 1.35
N HIS A 41 19.84 -9.50 2.07
CA HIS A 41 18.62 -8.88 2.56
C HIS A 41 17.73 -8.37 1.42
N SER A 42 18.32 -7.73 0.41
CA SER A 42 17.60 -7.28 -0.78
C SER A 42 17.03 -8.44 -1.58
N PHE A 43 17.80 -9.53 -1.72
CA PHE A 43 17.36 -10.76 -2.39
C PHE A 43 16.28 -11.50 -1.60
N TYR A 44 16.35 -11.49 -0.26
CA TYR A 44 15.34 -12.05 0.63
C TYR A 44 14.03 -11.24 0.56
N ALA A 45 14.09 -9.91 0.61
CA ALA A 45 12.92 -9.06 0.49
C ALA A 45 12.25 -9.22 -0.89
N LEU A 46 13.05 -9.32 -1.96
CA LEU A 46 12.56 -9.56 -3.31
C LEU A 46 11.96 -10.96 -3.45
N GLY A 47 12.64 -11.99 -2.92
CA GLY A 47 12.15 -13.37 -2.91
C GLY A 47 10.87 -13.55 -2.11
N LEU A 48 10.75 -12.87 -0.95
CA LEU A 48 9.55 -12.83 -0.14
C LEU A 48 8.40 -12.10 -0.88
N GLY A 49 8.70 -10.98 -1.55
CA GLY A 49 7.75 -10.28 -2.43
C GLY A 49 7.24 -11.13 -3.59
N VAL A 50 8.14 -11.87 -4.26
CA VAL A 50 7.79 -12.80 -5.35
C VAL A 50 6.96 -13.98 -4.83
N LEU A 51 7.32 -14.56 -3.69
CA LEU A 51 6.58 -15.65 -3.06
C LEU A 51 5.15 -15.21 -2.70
N ILE A 52 5.02 -14.00 -2.13
CA ILE A 52 3.75 -13.38 -1.78
C ILE A 52 2.89 -13.15 -3.03
N MET A 53 3.49 -12.64 -4.10
CA MET A 53 2.81 -12.44 -5.38
C MET A 53 2.31 -13.77 -5.99
N PHE A 54 3.13 -14.83 -5.90
CA PHE A 54 2.77 -16.16 -6.40
C PHE A 54 1.64 -16.80 -5.56
N PHE A 55 1.66 -16.60 -4.24
CA PHE A 55 0.61 -17.09 -3.34
C PHE A 55 -0.70 -16.31 -3.51
N ALA A 56 -0.64 -15.00 -3.71
CA ALA A 56 -1.79 -14.13 -3.98
C ALA A 56 -2.46 -14.39 -5.35
N GLN A 57 -1.81 -15.14 -6.24
CA GLN A 57 -2.39 -15.58 -7.51
C GLN A 57 -3.22 -16.88 -7.39
N LYS A 58 -3.04 -17.68 -6.32
CA LYS A 58 -3.70 -18.99 -6.17
C LYS A 58 -5.17 -18.93 -5.72
N GLY A 59 -5.65 -17.75 -5.35
CA GLY A 59 -7.05 -17.53 -4.98
C GLY A 59 -7.20 -16.49 -3.87
N TYR A 60 -8.42 -15.96 -3.75
CA TYR A 60 -8.71 -14.90 -2.77
C TYR A 60 -8.56 -15.38 -1.32
N GLU A 61 -9.01 -16.60 -1.00
CA GLU A 61 -8.89 -17.15 0.35
C GLU A 61 -7.42 -17.30 0.79
N GLN A 62 -6.52 -17.76 -0.09
CA GLN A 62 -5.09 -17.80 0.25
C GLN A 62 -4.52 -16.40 0.42
N ALA A 63 -4.94 -15.44 -0.41
CA ALA A 63 -4.52 -14.05 -0.29
C ALA A 63 -4.96 -13.42 1.04
N LYS A 64 -6.17 -13.74 1.53
CA LYS A 64 -6.65 -13.30 2.87
C LYS A 64 -5.77 -13.84 4.00
N TRP A 65 -5.46 -15.13 4.00
CA TRP A 65 -4.63 -15.73 5.05
C TRP A 65 -3.19 -15.19 5.04
N LEU A 66 -2.65 -14.94 3.85
CA LEU A 66 -1.37 -14.28 3.70
C LEU A 66 -1.41 -12.84 4.24
N LEU A 67 -2.45 -12.09 3.90
CA LEU A 67 -2.72 -10.77 4.46
C LEU A 67 -2.81 -10.81 5.99
N ALA A 68 -3.48 -11.82 6.55
CA ALA A 68 -3.65 -12.01 8.00
C ALA A 68 -2.33 -12.25 8.72
N THR A 69 -1.52 -13.17 8.19
CA THR A 69 -0.24 -13.53 8.82
C THR A 69 0.76 -12.37 8.76
N VAL A 70 0.81 -11.67 7.62
CA VAL A 70 1.68 -10.52 7.43
C VAL A 70 1.27 -9.34 8.33
N LEU A 71 -0.02 -8.97 8.33
CA LEU A 71 -0.53 -7.91 9.22
C LEU A 71 -0.43 -8.28 10.70
N GLY A 72 -0.67 -9.55 11.04
CA GLY A 72 -0.54 -10.06 12.40
C GLY A 72 0.91 -9.98 12.89
N LEU A 73 1.87 -10.41 12.07
CA LEU A 73 3.30 -10.28 12.36
C LEU A 73 3.67 -8.82 12.56
N TRP A 74 3.17 -7.92 11.71
CA TRP A 74 3.42 -6.49 11.88
C TRP A 74 2.81 -5.92 13.15
N PHE A 75 1.57 -6.30 13.49
CA PHE A 75 0.93 -5.87 14.72
C PHE A 75 1.74 -6.31 15.95
N VAL A 76 2.26 -7.54 15.95
CA VAL A 76 3.16 -8.04 16.99
C VAL A 76 4.44 -7.21 17.08
N ILE A 77 5.06 -6.86 15.94
CA ILE A 77 6.28 -6.03 15.92
C ILE A 77 6.01 -4.62 16.44
N VAL A 78 4.87 -4.01 16.07
CA VAL A 78 4.46 -2.68 16.58
C VAL A 78 4.18 -2.74 18.08
N LEU A 79 3.50 -3.79 18.55
CA LEU A 79 3.23 -3.99 19.98
C LEU A 79 4.53 -4.19 20.76
N PHE A 80 5.44 -4.99 20.24
CA PHE A 80 6.79 -5.16 20.79
C PHE A 80 7.52 -3.81 20.85
N TYR A 81 7.43 -2.99 19.80
CA TYR A 81 7.95 -1.62 19.83
C TYR A 81 7.27 -0.75 20.88
N ARG A 82 5.96 -0.87 21.07
CA ARG A 82 5.26 -0.03 22.04
C ARG A 82 5.63 -0.35 23.48
N ILE A 83 5.91 -1.63 23.77
CA ILE A 83 6.24 -2.14 25.10
C ILE A 83 7.73 -1.97 25.41
N PHE A 84 8.61 -2.27 24.45
CA PHE A 84 10.06 -2.35 24.64
C PHE A 84 10.85 -1.25 23.90
N GLY A 85 10.20 -0.47 23.04
CA GLY A 85 10.85 0.46 22.12
C GLY A 85 11.45 1.70 22.78
N ALA A 86 12.59 2.09 22.23
CA ALA A 86 13.44 3.18 22.67
C ALA A 86 12.82 4.57 22.48
N ALA A 87 13.30 5.54 23.25
CA ALA A 87 12.89 6.94 23.16
C ALA A 87 13.03 7.50 21.73
N PRO A 88 12.16 8.44 21.31
CA PRO A 88 12.19 9.04 19.97
C PRO A 88 13.50 9.76 19.62
N THR A 89 14.32 10.05 20.63
CA THR A 89 15.58 10.76 20.51
C THR A 89 16.75 9.77 20.62
N PRO A 90 17.81 9.94 19.80
CA PRO A 90 19.02 9.14 19.93
C PRO A 90 19.52 9.23 21.37
N PRO A 91 19.86 8.09 22.01
CA PRO A 91 20.41 8.14 23.35
C PRO A 91 21.72 8.95 23.34
N PRO A 92 21.98 9.78 24.37
CA PRO A 92 23.21 10.58 24.45
C PRO A 92 24.45 9.69 24.33
N LYS A 93 25.58 10.27 23.89
CA LYS A 93 26.84 9.52 23.67
C LYS A 93 27.36 8.81 24.93
N GLU A 94 26.87 9.18 26.11
CA GLU A 94 27.18 8.61 27.42
C GLU A 94 26.27 7.44 27.82
N ALA A 95 25.20 7.18 27.06
CA ALA A 95 24.27 6.09 27.36
C ALA A 95 24.94 4.71 27.23
N LYS A 96 24.50 3.75 28.04
CA LYS A 96 24.97 2.36 28.02
C LYS A 96 24.93 1.78 26.60
N VAL A 97 25.96 1.00 26.23
CA VAL A 97 26.11 0.42 24.88
C VAL A 97 24.88 -0.39 24.46
N HIS A 98 24.25 -1.14 25.38
CA HIS A 98 23.00 -1.86 25.12
C HIS A 98 21.83 -0.95 24.71
N ALA A 99 21.72 0.27 25.25
CA ALA A 99 20.67 1.21 24.89
C ALA A 99 20.90 1.80 23.49
N ARG A 100 22.16 2.02 23.10
CA ARG A 100 22.54 2.45 21.75
C ARG A 100 22.27 1.36 20.71
N ILE A 101 22.68 0.12 21.00
CA ILE A 101 22.39 -1.04 20.14
C ILE A 101 20.90 -1.26 20.02
N GLY A 102 20.16 -1.22 21.14
CA GLY A 102 18.70 -1.34 21.15
C GLY A 102 18.01 -0.29 20.28
N PHE A 103 18.39 0.99 20.38
CA PHE A 103 17.85 2.05 19.52
C PHE A 103 18.13 1.80 18.02
N PHE A 104 19.35 1.41 17.67
CA PHE A 104 19.72 1.15 16.27
C PHE A 104 18.99 -0.07 15.70
N VAL A 105 18.97 -1.18 16.44
CA VAL A 105 18.22 -2.40 16.06
C VAL A 105 16.74 -2.06 15.92
N MET A 106 16.18 -1.29 16.84
CA MET A 106 14.76 -0.95 16.79
C MET A 106 14.41 -0.06 15.59
N THR A 107 15.26 0.92 15.29
CA THR A 107 15.10 1.78 14.12
C THR A 107 15.22 0.96 12.83
N TYR A 108 16.18 0.05 12.76
CA TYR A 108 16.34 -0.86 11.62
C TYR A 108 15.12 -1.77 11.43
N VAL A 109 14.63 -2.40 12.50
CA VAL A 109 13.42 -3.25 12.44
C VAL A 109 12.20 -2.43 11.99
N MET A 110 12.05 -1.21 12.50
CA MET A 110 10.95 -0.32 12.13
C MET A 110 11.00 0.07 10.63
N LYS A 111 12.19 0.40 10.10
CA LYS A 111 12.35 0.66 8.67
C LYS A 111 11.97 -0.54 7.82
N ASN A 112 12.48 -1.72 8.19
CA ASN A 112 12.16 -2.97 7.51
C ASN A 112 10.68 -3.32 7.57
N LEU A 113 10.03 -3.02 8.68
CA LEU A 113 8.59 -3.20 8.85
C LEU A 113 7.81 -2.36 7.85
N TYR A 114 8.09 -1.05 7.76
CA TYR A 114 7.37 -0.19 6.82
C TYR A 114 7.67 -0.51 5.37
N GLN A 115 8.94 -0.84 5.07
CA GLN A 115 9.35 -1.27 3.75
C GLN A 115 8.58 -2.52 3.34
N GLY A 116 8.60 -3.57 4.18
CA GLY A 116 7.84 -4.79 3.97
C GLY A 116 6.34 -4.52 3.82
N MET A 117 5.81 -3.56 4.58
CA MET A 117 4.41 -3.16 4.49
C MET A 117 4.05 -2.55 3.15
N LEU A 118 4.80 -1.56 2.68
CA LEU A 118 4.53 -0.94 1.39
C LEU A 118 4.66 -1.93 0.23
N PHE A 119 5.71 -2.78 0.24
CA PHE A 119 5.89 -3.80 -0.80
C PHE A 119 4.79 -4.85 -0.83
N PHE A 120 4.26 -5.20 0.34
CA PHE A 120 3.13 -6.11 0.42
C PHE A 120 1.83 -5.48 -0.07
N LEU A 121 1.58 -4.20 0.21
CA LEU A 121 0.36 -3.49 -0.21
C LEU A 121 0.32 -3.23 -1.72
N LEU A 122 1.46 -2.87 -2.31
CA LEU A 122 1.57 -2.50 -3.72
C LEU A 122 0.86 -3.43 -4.71
N PRO A 123 1.05 -4.76 -4.70
CA PRO A 123 0.38 -5.65 -5.66
C PRO A 123 -1.15 -5.65 -5.52
N PHE A 124 -1.70 -5.48 -4.31
CA PHE A 124 -3.14 -5.41 -4.10
C PHE A 124 -3.73 -4.08 -4.58
N TYR A 125 -3.05 -2.98 -4.28
CA TYR A 125 -3.43 -1.66 -4.78
C TYR A 125 -3.30 -1.58 -6.29
N TRP A 126 -2.25 -2.18 -6.87
CA TRP A 126 -2.08 -2.29 -8.32
C TRP A 126 -3.27 -2.97 -8.98
N ARG A 127 -3.71 -4.13 -8.46
CA ARG A 127 -4.89 -4.84 -9.01
C ARG A 127 -6.18 -4.05 -8.89
N SER A 128 -6.35 -3.28 -7.82
CA SER A 128 -7.58 -2.51 -7.56
C SER A 128 -7.56 -1.13 -8.24
N THR A 129 -6.47 -0.77 -8.92
CA THR A 129 -6.29 0.52 -9.57
C THR A 129 -6.68 0.42 -11.04
N THR A 130 -7.55 1.33 -11.48
CA THR A 130 -7.90 1.48 -12.89
C THR A 130 -7.03 2.56 -13.52
N PHE A 131 -6.20 2.20 -14.50
CA PHE A 131 -5.35 3.15 -15.22
C PHE A 131 -6.20 4.13 -16.04
N GLY A 132 -5.83 5.41 -16.02
CA GLY A 132 -6.63 6.48 -16.64
C GLY A 132 -7.73 7.06 -15.73
N SER A 133 -7.96 6.47 -14.56
CA SER A 133 -8.84 7.04 -13.53
C SER A 133 -8.05 7.83 -12.46
N PRO A 134 -8.69 8.70 -11.66
CA PRO A 134 -8.00 9.43 -10.59
C PRO A 134 -7.33 8.52 -9.56
N ASN A 135 -7.82 7.29 -9.38
CA ASN A 135 -7.29 6.30 -8.45
C ASN A 135 -5.81 5.95 -8.66
N GLN A 136 -5.28 6.16 -9.87
CA GLN A 136 -3.88 5.91 -10.18
C GLN A 136 -2.90 6.77 -9.38
N TRP A 137 -3.30 7.98 -8.97
CA TRP A 137 -2.44 8.90 -8.24
C TRP A 137 -2.12 8.40 -6.83
N PHE A 138 -3.05 7.68 -6.20
CA PHE A 138 -2.80 7.07 -4.90
C PHE A 138 -1.83 5.90 -5.01
N LEU A 139 -1.98 5.04 -6.04
CA LEU A 139 -1.01 3.98 -6.33
C LEU A 139 0.39 4.55 -6.60
N LEU A 140 0.48 5.64 -7.39
CA LEU A 140 1.75 6.32 -7.64
C LEU A 140 2.37 6.85 -6.34
N SER A 141 1.55 7.45 -5.47
CA SER A 141 2.00 7.94 -4.16
C SER A 141 2.54 6.80 -3.30
N LEU A 142 1.83 5.67 -3.20
CA LEU A 142 2.32 4.48 -2.50
C LEU A 142 3.62 3.93 -3.10
N SER A 143 3.74 3.95 -4.42
CA SER A 143 4.95 3.51 -5.12
C SER A 143 6.14 4.40 -4.80
N ILE A 144 5.94 5.72 -4.76
CA ILE A 144 6.97 6.67 -4.33
C ILE A 144 7.36 6.42 -2.87
N LEU A 145 6.39 6.22 -1.97
CA LEU A 145 6.68 5.90 -0.57
C LEU A 145 7.48 4.59 -0.43
N ALA A 146 7.15 3.57 -1.24
CA ALA A 146 7.87 2.30 -1.23
C ALA A 146 9.32 2.45 -1.71
N VAL A 147 9.55 3.26 -2.75
CA VAL A 147 10.91 3.60 -3.21
C VAL A 147 11.66 4.42 -2.15
N LEU A 148 11.00 5.38 -1.50
CA LEU A 148 11.62 6.14 -0.40
C LEU A 148 11.97 5.24 0.79
N ALA A 149 11.20 4.17 1.02
CA ALA A 149 11.46 3.19 2.07
C ALA A 149 12.72 2.34 1.81
N THR A 150 13.14 2.13 0.56
CA THR A 150 14.40 1.41 0.26
C THR A 150 15.63 2.29 0.35
N LEU A 151 15.46 3.61 0.28
CA LEU A 151 16.55 4.58 0.35
C LEU A 151 16.87 4.94 1.80
N ASP A 152 17.57 4.06 2.51
CA ASP A 152 17.93 4.20 3.94
C ASP A 152 18.53 5.57 4.28
N VAL A 153 19.37 6.12 3.40
CA VAL A 153 20.02 7.44 3.56
C VAL A 153 19.02 8.59 3.46
N VAL A 154 18.01 8.47 2.59
CA VAL A 154 16.97 9.50 2.42
C VAL A 154 15.99 9.45 3.59
N PHE A 155 15.66 8.25 4.05
CA PHE A 155 14.80 8.05 5.22
C PHE A 155 15.35 8.73 6.47
N ASP A 156 16.63 8.52 6.79
CA ASP A 156 17.25 9.14 7.97
C ASP A 156 17.50 10.64 7.80
N ARG A 157 17.91 11.08 6.61
CA ARG A 157 18.28 12.48 6.39
C ARG A 157 17.07 13.42 6.23
N TYR A 158 15.99 12.97 5.61
CA TYR A 158 14.82 13.81 5.30
C TYR A 158 13.59 13.41 6.09
N LEU A 159 13.26 12.12 6.20
CA LEU A 159 12.03 11.68 6.83
C LEU A 159 12.08 11.88 8.36
N MET A 160 13.20 11.52 8.99
CA MET A 160 13.41 11.72 10.44
C MET A 160 13.68 13.19 10.81
N ARG A 161 14.05 14.04 9.84
CA ARG A 161 14.28 15.48 10.05
C ARG A 161 12.97 16.26 10.14
N TYR A 162 11.97 15.92 9.33
CA TYR A 162 10.69 16.63 9.28
C TYR A 162 9.58 15.80 9.93
N ARG A 163 9.19 16.20 11.15
CA ARG A 163 8.14 15.52 11.93
C ARG A 163 6.81 15.35 11.18
N VAL A 164 6.46 16.31 10.32
CA VAL A 164 5.24 16.25 9.48
C VAL A 164 5.36 15.19 8.39
N LEU A 165 6.53 15.06 7.77
CA LEU A 165 6.75 14.11 6.68
C LEU A 165 6.75 12.66 7.21
N SER A 166 7.39 12.42 8.35
CA SER A 166 7.31 11.14 9.07
C SER A 166 5.88 10.80 9.48
N ALA A 167 5.10 11.80 9.93
CA ALA A 167 3.70 11.62 10.28
C ALA A 167 2.84 11.22 9.07
N ALA A 168 3.00 11.92 7.94
CA ALA A 168 2.30 11.63 6.71
C ALA A 168 2.65 10.22 6.19
N TYR A 169 3.95 9.88 6.17
CA TYR A 169 4.43 8.55 5.79
C TYR A 169 3.77 7.46 6.63
N PHE A 170 3.79 7.62 7.96
CA PHE A 170 3.20 6.65 8.88
C PHE A 170 1.68 6.53 8.65
N PHE A 171 0.99 7.67 8.61
CA PHE A 171 -0.45 7.72 8.45
C PHE A 171 -0.86 7.03 7.14
N VAL A 172 -0.27 7.40 6.01
CA VAL A 172 -0.62 6.84 4.70
C VAL A 172 -0.35 5.34 4.66
N THR A 173 0.77 4.87 5.22
CA THR A 173 1.10 3.44 5.20
C THR A 173 0.12 2.64 6.06
N LEU A 174 -0.16 3.09 7.29
CA LEU A 174 -1.08 2.40 8.19
C LEU A 174 -2.53 2.47 7.67
N PHE A 175 -2.96 3.65 7.21
CA PHE A 175 -4.25 3.84 6.54
C PHE A 175 -4.43 2.84 5.40
N SER A 176 -3.43 2.74 4.52
CA SER A 176 -3.50 1.85 3.34
C SER A 176 -3.55 0.38 3.72
N ALA A 177 -2.82 0.00 4.77
CA ALA A 177 -2.85 -1.36 5.31
C ALA A 177 -4.22 -1.70 5.88
N VAL A 178 -4.78 -0.83 6.72
CA VAL A 178 -6.10 -1.04 7.33
C VAL A 178 -7.21 -1.01 6.28
N ASN A 179 -7.14 -0.11 5.30
CA ASN A 179 -8.10 0.00 4.21
C ASN A 179 -8.14 -1.26 3.32
N LEU A 180 -7.01 -1.97 3.15
CA LEU A 180 -6.96 -3.30 2.52
C LEU A 180 -7.46 -4.40 3.47
N ALA A 181 -7.05 -4.35 4.74
CA ALA A 181 -7.33 -5.39 5.73
C ALA A 181 -8.81 -5.50 6.10
N LEU A 182 -9.45 -4.36 6.35
CA LEU A 182 -10.81 -4.33 6.91
C LEU A 182 -11.84 -5.03 6.02
N PRO A 183 -11.95 -4.74 4.71
CA PRO A 183 -12.91 -5.46 3.87
C PRO A 183 -12.57 -6.95 3.75
N ALA A 184 -11.29 -7.33 3.86
CA ALA A 184 -10.87 -8.72 3.78
C ALA A 184 -11.29 -9.55 5.00
N PHE A 185 -11.24 -8.97 6.21
CA PHE A 185 -11.60 -9.65 7.48
C PHE A 185 -13.04 -9.39 7.93
N ALA A 186 -13.58 -8.23 7.62
CA ALA A 186 -14.94 -7.82 7.94
C ALA A 186 -15.68 -7.39 6.66
N PRO A 187 -16.01 -8.34 5.76
CA PRO A 187 -16.67 -8.03 4.50
C PRO A 187 -17.97 -7.24 4.63
N ALA A 188 -18.70 -7.44 5.74
CA ALA A 188 -19.97 -6.76 6.02
C ALA A 188 -19.85 -5.23 6.18
N LEU A 189 -18.64 -4.69 6.40
CA LEU A 189 -18.46 -3.24 6.56
C LEU A 189 -18.55 -2.48 5.22
N GLY A 190 -18.27 -3.15 4.09
CA GLY A 190 -18.10 -2.51 2.79
C GLY A 190 -16.88 -1.57 2.70
N PRO A 191 -16.39 -1.24 1.50
CA PRO A 191 -15.25 -0.35 1.28
C PRO A 191 -15.46 1.09 1.78
N ARG A 192 -16.70 1.62 1.81
CA ARG A 192 -16.94 2.98 2.34
C ARG A 192 -16.70 3.06 3.85
N ALA A 193 -17.28 2.15 4.64
CA ALA A 193 -17.04 2.16 6.08
C ALA A 193 -15.58 1.78 6.39
N SER A 194 -15.01 0.85 5.62
CA SER A 194 -13.59 0.47 5.74
C SER A 194 -12.66 1.67 5.51
N LEU A 195 -12.94 2.54 4.54
CA LEU A 195 -12.20 3.78 4.30
C LEU A 195 -12.23 4.72 5.52
N VAL A 196 -13.42 4.94 6.09
CA VAL A 196 -13.62 5.81 7.26
C VAL A 196 -12.90 5.25 8.48
N ILE A 197 -13.08 3.96 8.77
CA ILE A 197 -12.46 3.29 9.91
C ILE A 197 -10.94 3.25 9.72
N ALA A 198 -10.44 2.97 8.51
CA ALA A 198 -9.01 3.00 8.21
C ALA A 198 -8.41 4.39 8.43
N SER A 199 -9.12 5.46 8.05
CA SER A 199 -8.68 6.84 8.27
C SER A 199 -8.56 7.15 9.76
N PHE A 200 -9.57 6.75 10.53
CA PHE A 200 -9.57 6.92 11.98
C PHE A 200 -8.45 6.10 12.64
N LEU A 201 -8.33 4.81 12.32
CA LEU A 201 -7.32 3.93 12.90
C LEU A 201 -5.89 4.31 12.47
N GLY A 202 -5.71 4.77 11.23
CA GLY A 202 -4.43 5.29 10.74
C GLY A 202 -3.93 6.45 11.60
N LEU A 203 -4.82 7.39 11.92
CA LEU A 203 -4.48 8.53 12.77
C LEU A 203 -4.31 8.13 14.24
N VAL A 204 -5.20 7.30 14.79
CA VAL A 204 -5.09 6.82 16.17
C VAL A 204 -3.78 6.04 16.38
N GLY A 205 -3.40 5.20 15.40
CA GLY A 205 -2.12 4.50 15.41
C GLY A 205 -0.93 5.48 15.42
N TYR A 206 -0.98 6.53 14.59
CA TYR A 206 0.06 7.55 14.56
C TYR A 206 0.21 8.23 15.93
N LEU A 207 -0.92 8.68 16.47
CA LEU A 207 -0.97 9.38 17.75
C LEU A 207 -0.52 8.47 18.91
N SER A 208 -0.87 7.19 18.88
CA SER A 208 -0.49 6.21 19.92
C SER A 208 1.02 5.98 20.01
N LEU A 209 1.73 6.06 18.88
CA LEU A 209 3.19 5.95 18.85
C LEU A 209 3.90 7.22 19.32
N HIS A 210 3.28 8.39 19.12
CA HIS A 210 3.93 9.69 19.38
C HIS A 210 3.49 10.36 20.68
N LEU A 211 2.31 10.03 21.21
CA LEU A 211 1.75 10.60 22.43
C LEU A 211 1.74 9.58 23.57
N ARG A 212 2.22 9.99 24.74
CA ARG A 212 2.09 9.20 25.98
C ARG A 212 0.63 9.21 26.44
N ALA A 213 0.15 8.09 26.97
CA ALA A 213 -1.23 7.95 27.46
C ALA A 213 -1.61 9.01 28.51
N ALA A 214 -0.65 9.46 29.34
CA ALA A 214 -0.84 10.53 30.30
C ALA A 214 -1.22 11.89 29.67
N ALA A 215 -0.83 12.15 28.42
CA ALA A 215 -1.16 13.37 27.71
C ALA A 215 -2.67 13.46 27.40
N LEU A 216 -3.37 12.33 27.31
CA LEU A 216 -4.82 12.26 27.05
C LEU A 216 -5.68 12.78 28.22
N ARG A 217 -5.08 13.03 29.40
CA ARG A 217 -5.79 13.65 30.55
C ARG A 217 -6.13 15.12 30.30
N VAL A 218 -5.39 15.80 29.43
CA VAL A 218 -5.58 17.21 29.12
C VAL A 218 -6.78 17.38 28.18
N ARG A 219 -7.80 18.14 28.61
CA ARG A 219 -9.04 18.37 27.83
C ARG A 219 -8.75 18.97 26.45
N ASP A 220 -7.91 19.98 26.38
CA ASP A 220 -7.59 20.66 25.12
C ASP A 220 -6.88 19.75 24.12
N LEU A 221 -6.04 18.82 24.60
CA LEU A 221 -5.39 17.85 23.73
C LEU A 221 -6.39 16.84 23.17
N ARG A 222 -7.37 16.40 23.98
CA ARG A 222 -8.45 15.52 23.50
C ARG A 222 -9.27 16.19 22.40
N LEU A 223 -9.59 17.47 22.55
CA LEU A 223 -10.30 18.24 21.52
C LEU A 223 -9.47 18.35 20.24
N LYS A 224 -8.17 18.64 20.33
CA LYS A 224 -7.27 18.67 19.17
C LYS A 224 -7.18 17.32 18.45
N ILE A 225 -7.09 16.22 19.20
CA ILE A 225 -7.08 14.87 18.64
C ILE A 225 -8.40 14.59 17.92
N LEU A 226 -9.54 14.90 18.55
CA LEU A 226 -10.86 14.70 17.95
C LEU A 226 -11.01 15.50 16.64
N LEU A 227 -10.60 16.77 16.64
CA LEU A 227 -10.64 17.62 15.45
C LEU A 227 -9.72 17.10 14.35
N LEU A 228 -8.52 16.62 14.71
CA LEU A 228 -7.59 16.04 13.74
C LEU A 228 -8.14 14.73 13.16
N SER A 229 -8.79 13.90 13.98
CA SER A 229 -9.49 12.68 13.52
C SER A 229 -10.64 13.01 12.58
N ALA A 230 -11.47 14.00 12.92
CA ALA A 230 -12.55 14.45 12.06
C ALA A 230 -12.02 15.00 10.74
N LEU A 231 -10.94 15.78 10.77
CA LEU A 231 -10.27 16.31 9.58
C LEU A 231 -9.70 15.17 8.71
N ALA A 232 -9.01 14.20 9.30
CA ALA A 232 -8.45 13.07 8.56
C ALA A 232 -9.55 12.24 7.89
N VAL A 233 -10.63 11.93 8.60
CA VAL A 233 -11.80 11.24 8.03
C VAL A 233 -12.45 12.07 6.93
N GLY A 234 -12.68 13.36 7.16
CA GLY A 234 -13.28 14.26 6.18
C GLY A 234 -12.45 14.35 4.90
N LEU A 235 -11.14 14.51 5.02
CA LEU A 235 -10.21 14.52 3.88
C LEU A 235 -10.22 13.20 3.12
N SER A 236 -10.22 12.05 3.81
CA SER A 236 -10.29 10.75 3.14
C SER A 236 -11.60 10.53 2.39
N VAL A 237 -12.72 10.99 2.93
CA VAL A 237 -14.03 10.92 2.25
C VAL A 237 -14.03 11.83 1.03
N LEU A 238 -13.51 13.06 1.13
CA LEU A 238 -13.38 13.96 -0.02
C LEU A 238 -12.41 13.43 -1.08
N ALA A 239 -11.35 12.73 -0.65
CA ALA A 239 -10.38 12.09 -1.51
C ALA A 239 -10.81 10.69 -1.97
N SER A 240 -12.02 10.20 -1.62
CA SER A 240 -12.46 8.85 -1.95
C SER A 240 -12.30 8.51 -3.44
N PRO A 241 -12.60 9.41 -4.41
CA PRO A 241 -12.49 9.09 -5.84
C PRO A 241 -11.05 8.91 -6.34
N VAL A 242 -10.05 9.24 -5.50
CA VAL A 242 -8.62 9.06 -5.76
C VAL A 242 -8.08 7.82 -5.03
N ILE A 243 -8.80 7.26 -4.07
CA ILE A 243 -8.35 6.11 -3.28
C ILE A 243 -8.97 4.83 -3.89
N PRO A 244 -8.18 3.87 -4.41
CA PRO A 244 -8.71 2.64 -5.00
C PRO A 244 -9.58 1.85 -4.01
N PRO A 245 -10.75 1.31 -4.42
CA PRO A 245 -11.62 0.50 -3.57
C PRO A 245 -11.03 -0.90 -3.37
N VAL A 246 -9.99 -1.01 -2.56
CA VAL A 246 -9.33 -2.29 -2.28
C VAL A 246 -10.23 -3.18 -1.39
N PRO A 247 -10.28 -4.51 -1.58
CA PRO A 247 -9.60 -5.33 -2.59
C PRO A 247 -10.41 -5.58 -3.87
N TYR A 248 -11.32 -4.68 -4.25
CA TYR A 248 -12.18 -4.86 -5.42
C TYR A 248 -11.40 -4.65 -6.71
N TYR A 249 -11.55 -5.57 -7.66
CA TYR A 249 -10.97 -5.44 -9.00
C TYR A 249 -11.82 -6.20 -10.02
N ILE A 250 -11.72 -5.79 -11.29
CA ILE A 250 -12.37 -6.51 -12.39
C ILE A 250 -11.58 -7.77 -12.76
N LEU A 251 -12.30 -8.87 -12.94
CA LEU A 251 -11.74 -10.15 -13.37
C LEU A 251 -11.55 -10.16 -14.90
N PRO A 252 -10.61 -10.97 -15.42
CA PRO A 252 -10.26 -10.98 -16.85
C PRO A 252 -11.40 -11.34 -17.82
N ARG A 253 -12.50 -11.91 -17.33
CA ARG A 253 -13.67 -12.29 -18.14
C ARG A 253 -14.64 -11.13 -18.41
N SER A 254 -14.28 -9.93 -17.97
CA SER A 254 -15.08 -8.72 -18.16
C SER A 254 -14.88 -8.16 -19.56
N GLY A 255 -15.95 -7.67 -20.19
CA GLY A 255 -15.88 -7.11 -21.54
C GLY A 255 -17.20 -6.52 -22.01
N ILE A 256 -17.21 -6.05 -23.25
CA ILE A 256 -18.40 -5.56 -23.95
C ILE A 256 -18.68 -6.52 -25.11
N GLY A 257 -19.94 -6.88 -25.35
CA GLY A 257 -20.33 -7.84 -26.37
C GLY A 257 -21.77 -7.66 -26.84
N PRO A 258 -22.26 -8.51 -27.76
CA PRO A 258 -23.62 -8.42 -28.29
C PRO A 258 -24.68 -8.92 -27.31
N SER A 259 -24.32 -9.91 -26.50
CA SER A 259 -25.25 -10.64 -25.65
C SER A 259 -24.49 -11.43 -24.59
N ILE A 260 -25.22 -11.80 -23.54
CA ILE A 260 -24.73 -12.66 -22.47
C ILE A 260 -25.31 -14.06 -22.65
N VAL A 261 -24.46 -15.07 -22.57
CA VAL A 261 -24.78 -16.49 -22.59
C VAL A 261 -24.81 -17.00 -21.15
N ASN A 262 -25.85 -17.75 -20.81
CA ASN A 262 -26.03 -18.37 -19.48
C ASN A 262 -25.90 -17.38 -18.30
N GLY A 263 -26.21 -16.10 -18.52
CA GLY A 263 -26.18 -15.05 -17.47
C GLY A 263 -24.80 -14.64 -16.94
N HIS A 264 -23.72 -15.32 -17.34
CA HIS A 264 -22.39 -15.16 -16.72
C HIS A 264 -21.21 -15.16 -17.70
N ALA A 265 -21.45 -15.26 -19.00
CA ALA A 265 -20.42 -15.22 -20.03
C ALA A 265 -20.85 -14.35 -21.21
N LEU A 266 -19.92 -13.63 -21.83
CA LEU A 266 -20.20 -12.97 -23.11
C LEU A 266 -20.25 -14.00 -24.23
N SER A 267 -21.15 -13.83 -25.20
CA SER A 267 -21.13 -14.66 -26.41
C SER A 267 -19.90 -14.41 -27.27
N ALA A 268 -19.44 -13.16 -27.31
CA ALA A 268 -18.20 -12.71 -27.92
C ALA A 268 -17.75 -11.41 -27.23
N SER A 269 -16.43 -11.18 -27.16
CA SER A 269 -15.87 -9.89 -26.73
C SER A 269 -15.69 -9.00 -27.95
N TYR A 270 -16.19 -7.78 -27.88
CA TYR A 270 -15.94 -6.72 -28.83
C TYR A 270 -14.72 -5.94 -28.36
N ASP A 271 -13.56 -6.22 -28.95
CA ASP A 271 -12.41 -5.31 -28.83
C ASP A 271 -12.50 -4.24 -29.93
N LEU A 272 -12.84 -4.68 -31.14
CA LEU A 272 -13.02 -3.87 -32.34
C LEU A 272 -14.28 -4.36 -33.08
N ILE A 273 -15.21 -3.47 -33.42
CA ILE A 273 -16.44 -3.82 -34.14
C ILE A 273 -16.81 -2.78 -35.19
N HIS A 274 -17.27 -3.24 -36.35
CA HIS A 274 -17.77 -2.38 -37.41
C HIS A 274 -19.20 -1.92 -37.12
N GLU A 275 -19.52 -0.65 -37.42
CA GLU A 275 -20.82 -0.03 -37.14
C GLU A 275 -22.01 -0.83 -37.71
N SER A 276 -21.83 -1.49 -38.86
CA SER A 276 -22.87 -2.29 -39.52
C SER A 276 -23.21 -3.59 -38.80
N GLU A 277 -22.26 -4.17 -38.05
CA GLU A 277 -22.45 -5.41 -37.29
C GLU A 277 -22.94 -5.15 -35.86
N LEU A 278 -22.90 -3.89 -35.44
CA LEU A 278 -23.25 -3.46 -34.12
C LEU A 278 -24.76 -3.62 -33.88
N ARG A 279 -25.10 -4.60 -33.03
CA ARG A 279 -26.44 -4.83 -32.49
C ARG A 279 -26.60 -4.02 -31.20
N ASP A 280 -26.73 -4.71 -30.08
CA ASP A 280 -26.76 -4.10 -28.76
C ASP A 280 -25.35 -4.04 -28.17
N LEU A 281 -25.12 -3.05 -27.32
CA LEU A 281 -23.94 -3.01 -26.47
C LEU A 281 -24.31 -3.57 -25.10
N VAL A 282 -23.80 -4.75 -24.80
CA VAL A 282 -23.97 -5.40 -23.50
C VAL A 282 -22.62 -5.45 -22.80
N ALA A 283 -22.52 -4.85 -21.63
CA ALA A 283 -21.36 -4.97 -20.78
C ALA A 283 -21.59 -6.06 -19.73
N LEU A 284 -20.64 -6.99 -19.64
CA LEU A 284 -20.52 -7.96 -18.56
C LEU A 284 -19.23 -7.64 -17.82
N THR A 285 -19.33 -7.27 -16.54
CA THR A 285 -18.17 -7.04 -15.70
C THR A 285 -18.24 -7.93 -14.48
N SER A 286 -17.24 -8.79 -14.34
CA SER A 286 -17.08 -9.67 -13.18
C SER A 286 -16.19 -8.97 -12.17
N VAL A 287 -16.75 -8.56 -11.03
CA VAL A 287 -16.02 -7.86 -9.98
C VAL A 287 -15.69 -8.84 -8.88
N MET A 288 -14.42 -8.91 -8.49
CA MET A 288 -14.05 -9.60 -7.26
C MET A 288 -14.53 -8.77 -6.07
N SER A 289 -15.29 -9.38 -5.18
CA SER A 289 -15.81 -8.74 -3.97
C SER A 289 -15.56 -9.61 -2.73
N PRO A 290 -15.08 -9.01 -1.61
CA PRO A 290 -14.99 -9.69 -0.32
C PRO A 290 -16.37 -10.09 0.24
N SER A 291 -17.40 -9.32 -0.09
CA SER A 291 -18.76 -9.44 0.44
C SER A 291 -19.76 -9.79 -0.66
N GLN A 292 -20.76 -10.57 -0.31
CA GLN A 292 -21.91 -10.81 -1.18
C GLN A 292 -22.98 -9.73 -1.03
N GLU A 293 -22.87 -8.86 -0.01
CA GLU A 293 -23.79 -7.76 0.17
C GLU A 293 -23.59 -6.69 -0.90
N LEU A 294 -24.72 -6.26 -1.43
CA LEU A 294 -24.87 -5.41 -2.60
C LEU A 294 -24.43 -3.99 -2.28
N GLU A 295 -23.18 -3.66 -2.54
CA GLU A 295 -22.85 -2.26 -2.77
C GLU A 295 -23.47 -1.81 -4.09
N GLY A 296 -24.06 -0.62 -4.10
CA GLY A 296 -24.71 -0.03 -5.27
C GLY A 296 -23.70 0.33 -6.35
N PHE A 297 -23.21 -0.68 -7.07
CA PHE A 297 -22.39 -0.49 -8.25
C PHE A 297 -23.18 0.21 -9.34
N ARG A 298 -22.50 1.02 -10.14
CA ARG A 298 -23.06 1.74 -11.28
C ARG A 298 -22.18 1.49 -12.49
N HIS A 299 -22.80 1.23 -13.64
CA HIS A 299 -22.12 1.17 -14.93
C HIS A 299 -22.20 2.54 -15.58
N VAL A 300 -21.06 3.20 -15.62
CA VAL A 300 -20.92 4.52 -16.24
C VAL A 300 -20.40 4.30 -17.65
N TRP A 301 -21.31 4.36 -18.62
CA TRP A 301 -20.99 4.26 -20.04
C TRP A 301 -20.45 5.60 -20.53
N ARG A 302 -19.29 5.55 -21.17
CA ARG A 302 -18.67 6.70 -21.81
C ARG A 302 -18.42 6.41 -23.28
N ARG A 303 -18.48 7.47 -24.08
CA ARG A 303 -18.01 7.47 -25.46
C ARG A 303 -16.99 8.58 -25.64
N ASP A 304 -15.81 8.23 -26.14
CA ASP A 304 -14.68 9.15 -26.32
C ASP A 304 -14.40 9.97 -25.03
N GLY A 305 -14.46 9.28 -23.88
CA GLY A 305 -14.28 9.85 -22.54
C GLY A 305 -15.49 10.63 -21.97
N ARG A 306 -16.50 10.95 -22.78
CA ARG A 306 -17.70 11.70 -22.34
C ARG A 306 -18.76 10.77 -21.81
N LEU A 307 -19.42 11.16 -20.71
CA LEU A 307 -20.54 10.42 -20.14
C LEU A 307 -21.67 10.28 -21.18
N PHE A 308 -22.01 9.04 -21.51
CA PHE A 308 -23.13 8.72 -22.38
C PHE A 308 -24.37 8.35 -21.55
N ARG A 309 -24.22 7.42 -20.61
CA ARG A 309 -25.32 6.96 -19.76
C ARG A 309 -24.80 6.31 -18.49
N GLU A 310 -25.51 6.52 -17.39
CA GLU A 310 -25.29 5.79 -16.15
C GLU A 310 -26.43 4.79 -15.94
N LEU A 311 -26.09 3.54 -15.64
CA LEU A 311 -27.04 2.44 -15.47
C LEU A 311 -26.76 1.71 -14.17
N THR A 312 -27.83 1.36 -13.45
CA THR A 312 -27.74 0.37 -12.37
C THR A 312 -27.66 -1.02 -13.02
N PRO A 313 -26.57 -1.76 -12.84
CA PRO A 313 -26.39 -3.06 -13.47
C PRO A 313 -27.31 -4.12 -12.84
N GLY A 314 -27.75 -5.07 -13.66
CA GLY A 314 -28.33 -6.31 -13.18
C GLY A 314 -27.26 -7.16 -12.51
N LEU A 315 -27.62 -7.80 -11.40
CA LEU A 315 -26.71 -8.57 -10.54
C LEU A 315 -26.90 -10.07 -10.76
N GLY A 316 -25.78 -10.78 -10.90
CA GLY A 316 -25.74 -12.22 -11.01
C GLY A 316 -24.64 -12.82 -10.14
N TRP A 317 -24.88 -14.04 -9.66
CA TRP A 317 -23.96 -14.81 -8.82
C TRP A 317 -23.75 -16.19 -9.42
N HIS A 318 -22.55 -16.74 -9.27
CA HIS A 318 -22.26 -18.09 -9.72
C HIS A 318 -21.67 -18.93 -8.58
N SER A 319 -22.29 -20.07 -8.29
CA SER A 319 -21.94 -20.93 -7.14
C SER A 319 -20.49 -21.43 -7.15
N SER A 320 -19.88 -21.58 -8.33
CA SER A 320 -18.46 -21.97 -8.44
C SER A 320 -17.46 -20.84 -8.20
N GLN A 321 -17.93 -19.58 -8.15
CA GLN A 321 -17.10 -18.40 -7.87
C GLN A 321 -17.76 -17.51 -6.80
N PRO A 322 -17.74 -17.92 -5.53
CA PRO A 322 -18.48 -17.26 -4.44
C PRO A 322 -18.02 -15.82 -4.15
N ASN A 323 -16.84 -15.43 -4.64
CA ASN A 323 -16.25 -14.10 -4.44
C ASN A 323 -16.27 -13.24 -5.73
N ALA A 324 -17.03 -13.65 -6.75
CA ALA A 324 -17.19 -12.92 -8.00
C ALA A 324 -18.66 -12.49 -8.19
N VAL A 325 -18.87 -11.18 -8.34
CA VAL A 325 -20.16 -10.56 -8.65
C VAL A 325 -20.21 -10.27 -10.13
N PHE A 326 -21.25 -10.73 -10.82
CA PHE A 326 -21.46 -10.43 -12.24
C PHE A 326 -22.40 -9.23 -12.35
N LEU A 327 -21.91 -8.15 -12.93
CA LEU A 327 -22.66 -6.94 -13.20
C LEU A 327 -22.94 -6.85 -14.70
N THR A 328 -24.20 -6.61 -15.04
CA THR A 328 -24.66 -6.62 -16.43
C THR A 328 -25.43 -5.35 -16.76
N SER A 329 -25.11 -4.70 -17.88
CA SER A 329 -25.88 -3.56 -18.37
C SER A 329 -25.98 -3.62 -19.88
N ARG A 330 -27.11 -3.17 -20.44
CA ARG A 330 -27.37 -3.19 -21.88
C ARG A 330 -27.81 -1.81 -22.37
N ILE A 331 -27.25 -1.40 -23.50
CA ILE A 331 -27.76 -0.31 -24.33
C ILE A 331 -28.28 -0.94 -25.62
N ALA A 332 -29.59 -0.84 -25.86
CA ALA A 332 -30.18 -1.37 -27.07
C ALA A 332 -29.78 -0.55 -28.30
N ARG A 333 -29.69 -1.16 -29.49
CA ARG A 333 -29.33 -0.49 -30.75
C ARG A 333 -30.15 0.79 -31.00
N LYS A 334 -31.43 0.76 -30.66
CA LYS A 334 -32.37 1.89 -30.80
C LYS A 334 -32.01 3.11 -29.94
N ASP A 335 -31.30 2.89 -28.84
CA ASP A 335 -30.94 3.93 -27.87
C ASP A 335 -29.52 4.47 -28.13
N LEU A 336 -28.81 3.90 -29.11
CA LEU A 336 -27.48 4.37 -29.52
C LEU A 336 -27.60 5.63 -30.39
N PRO A 337 -26.56 6.49 -30.38
CA PRO A 337 -26.53 7.65 -31.25
C PRO A 337 -26.51 7.23 -32.73
N LYS A 338 -27.01 8.11 -33.61
CA LYS A 338 -27.07 7.85 -35.06
C LYS A 338 -25.73 7.47 -35.68
N ASN A 339 -24.64 8.03 -35.16
CA ASN A 339 -23.28 7.61 -35.47
C ASN A 339 -22.67 7.04 -34.17
N PRO A 340 -22.64 5.71 -33.99
CA PRO A 340 -22.08 5.04 -32.81
C PRO A 340 -20.57 4.85 -32.87
N ALA A 341 -19.87 5.28 -33.93
CA ALA A 341 -18.42 5.18 -33.99
C ALA A 341 -17.76 5.94 -32.83
N GLY A 342 -16.61 5.42 -32.35
CA GLY A 342 -15.85 5.95 -31.23
C GLY A 342 -15.37 4.87 -30.26
N GLU A 343 -14.60 5.30 -29.25
CA GLU A 343 -14.18 4.44 -28.15
C GLU A 343 -15.29 4.41 -27.08
N TRP A 344 -15.84 3.23 -26.84
CA TRP A 344 -16.82 3.00 -25.80
C TRP A 344 -16.14 2.39 -24.59
N THR A 345 -16.36 2.98 -23.42
CA THR A 345 -15.88 2.44 -22.16
C THR A 345 -17.04 2.28 -21.17
N VAL A 346 -16.94 1.28 -20.32
CA VAL A 346 -17.84 1.07 -19.20
C VAL A 346 -17.00 1.03 -17.94
N ASP A 347 -17.13 2.09 -17.14
CA ASP A 347 -16.50 2.17 -15.83
C ASP A 347 -17.46 1.57 -14.80
N VAL A 348 -16.96 0.62 -14.01
CA VAL A 348 -17.65 0.10 -12.83
C VAL A 348 -17.29 0.99 -11.67
N VAL A 349 -18.28 1.71 -11.16
CA VAL A 349 -18.11 2.70 -10.09
C VAL A 349 -18.91 2.26 -8.86
N THR A 350 -18.32 2.39 -7.68
CA THR A 350 -19.01 2.17 -6.40
C THR A 350 -19.96 3.33 -6.07
N SER A 351 -20.79 3.16 -5.04
CA SER A 351 -21.70 4.21 -4.59
C SER A 351 -21.02 5.49 -4.10
N ASP A 352 -19.74 5.42 -3.72
CA ASP A 352 -18.89 6.53 -3.25
C ASP A 352 -17.93 7.07 -4.32
N ASP A 353 -18.30 6.92 -5.60
CA ASP A 353 -17.62 7.47 -6.78
C ASP A 353 -16.19 6.93 -7.02
N ARG A 354 -15.92 5.69 -6.59
CA ARG A 354 -14.61 5.05 -6.77
C ARG A 354 -14.66 4.08 -7.93
N VAL A 355 -13.75 4.25 -8.87
CA VAL A 355 -13.64 3.36 -10.02
C VAL A 355 -12.97 2.05 -9.61
N VAL A 356 -13.67 0.94 -9.81
CA VAL A 356 -13.19 -0.43 -9.54
C VAL A 356 -12.44 -0.99 -10.74
N GLY A 357 -12.91 -0.70 -11.94
CA GLY A 357 -12.38 -1.21 -13.20
C GLY A 357 -13.13 -0.63 -14.39
N SER A 358 -12.50 -0.70 -15.56
CA SER A 358 -13.10 -0.28 -16.82
C SER A 358 -12.90 -1.33 -17.90
N VAL A 359 -13.92 -1.54 -18.72
CA VAL A 359 -13.84 -2.33 -19.96
C VAL A 359 -14.05 -1.41 -21.16
N ARG A 360 -13.46 -1.75 -22.30
CA ARG A 360 -13.49 -0.90 -23.50
C ARG A 360 -13.74 -1.70 -24.76
N CYS A 361 -14.37 -1.06 -25.74
CA CYS A 361 -14.49 -1.54 -27.10
C CYS A 361 -14.43 -0.35 -28.06
N THR A 362 -13.94 -0.57 -29.28
CA THR A 362 -13.92 0.47 -30.31
C THR A 362 -14.90 0.13 -31.42
N VAL A 363 -15.80 1.07 -31.72
CA VAL A 363 -16.70 0.98 -32.87
C VAL A 363 -16.11 1.82 -33.99
N PHE A 364 -15.80 1.21 -35.12
CA PHE A 364 -15.28 1.91 -36.31
C PHE A 364 -16.29 1.89 -37.45
N GLN A 365 -16.12 2.84 -38.37
CA GLN A 365 -16.99 3.04 -39.52
C GLN A 365 -16.66 2.16 -40.70
#